data_AF-A0A317Z902-F1
#
_entry.id   AF-A0A317Z902-F1
#
_cell.length_a   1.000
_cell.length_b   1.000
_cell.length_c   1.000
_cell.angle_alpha   90.00
_cell.angle_beta   90.00
_cell.angle_gamma   90.00
#
_symmetry.space_group_name_H-M   'P 1'
#
loop_
_entity.id
_entity.type
_entity.pdbx_description
1 polymer ?
#
loop_
_entity_poly.entity_id
_entity_poly.type
_entity_poly.pdbx_seq_one_letter_code
_entity_poly.pdbx_strand_id
1 'polypeptide(L)'
;MEKIVVYGGQFNPIHSGHEMVASEVNATIQPDHFYFMPSFMSPLKKHDELIEVEHRIQMVKLVIENLGFGTLRLDEIERKGQSYTYDTLLNIRQESPDAKLFFVIGTDQYEQLDRWYEIDALKSFVTFVVVNRGAVIQSD
;
A
#
# COMPACT_ATOMS: atom_id res chain seq x y z
N MET A 1 -15.36 -15.63 0.21
CA MET A 1 -14.68 -14.79 1.21
C MET A 1 -14.01 -13.69 0.42
N GLU A 2 -14.46 -12.46 0.64
CA GLU A 2 -14.00 -11.27 -0.09
C GLU A 2 -12.48 -11.11 0.05
N LYS A 3 -11.80 -10.67 -1.01
CA LYS A 3 -10.36 -10.39 -1.03
C LYS A 3 -10.15 -8.91 -1.24
N ILE A 4 -9.49 -8.28 -0.28
CA ILE A 4 -9.16 -6.87 -0.31
C ILE A 4 -7.64 -6.74 -0.36
N VAL A 5 -7.13 -6.13 -1.43
CA VAL A 5 -5.73 -5.74 -1.56
C VAL A 5 -5.60 -4.27 -1.23
N VAL A 6 -4.66 -3.93 -0.36
CA VAL A 6 -4.28 -2.56 -0.07
C VAL A 6 -2.82 -2.36 -0.49
N TYR A 7 -2.59 -1.37 -1.34
CA TYR A 7 -1.27 -0.93 -1.73
C TYR A 7 -0.96 0.44 -1.14
N GLY A 8 -0.26 0.42 0.00
CA GLY A 8 0.13 1.62 0.74
C GLY A 8 1.45 2.21 0.23
N GLY A 9 1.54 3.53 0.24
CA GLY A 9 2.77 4.22 -0.13
C GLY A 9 2.72 5.73 0.03
N GLN A 10 3.89 6.36 0.11
CA GLN A 10 3.98 7.82 0.11
C GLN A 10 3.61 8.41 -1.26
N PHE A 11 3.84 7.67 -2.36
CA PHE A 11 3.53 8.06 -3.73
C PHE A 11 4.01 9.48 -4.09
N ASN A 12 5.33 9.69 -3.94
CA ASN A 12 5.96 11.01 -4.02
C ASN A 12 7.08 11.09 -5.09
N PRO A 13 6.76 11.06 -6.40
CA PRO A 13 5.46 10.80 -7.01
C PRO A 13 5.18 9.28 -7.17
N ILE A 14 3.93 8.90 -7.48
CA ILE A 14 3.65 7.58 -8.05
C ILE A 14 4.26 7.50 -9.46
N HIS A 15 4.65 6.31 -9.90
CA HIS A 15 5.41 6.10 -11.13
C HIS A 15 5.14 4.72 -11.72
N SER A 16 5.62 4.45 -12.94
CA SER A 16 5.37 3.19 -13.68
C SER A 16 5.73 1.91 -12.91
N GLY A 17 6.78 1.94 -12.09
CA GLY A 17 7.10 0.81 -11.20
C GLY A 17 5.97 0.46 -10.20
N HIS A 18 5.19 1.45 -9.73
CA HIS A 18 4.00 1.21 -8.91
C HIS A 18 2.85 0.63 -9.74
N GLU A 19 2.67 1.11 -10.97
CA GLU A 19 1.66 0.59 -11.90
C GLU A 19 1.89 -0.89 -12.23
N MET A 20 3.14 -1.26 -12.53
CA MET A 20 3.53 -2.64 -12.79
C MET A 20 3.23 -3.54 -11.59
N VAL A 21 3.61 -3.11 -10.38
CA VAL A 21 3.31 -3.84 -9.14
C VAL A 21 1.80 -4.00 -8.95
N ALA A 22 1.03 -2.94 -9.11
CA ALA A 22 -0.42 -3.01 -8.95
C ALA A 22 -1.06 -3.96 -9.97
N SER A 23 -0.62 -3.89 -11.24
CA SER A 23 -1.09 -4.76 -12.32
C SER A 23 -0.81 -6.23 -12.03
N GLU A 24 0.43 -6.57 -11.65
CA GLU A 24 0.80 -7.96 -11.36
C GLU A 24 0.08 -8.52 -10.14
N VAL A 25 -0.02 -7.74 -9.07
CA VAL A 25 -0.75 -8.15 -7.86
C VAL A 25 -2.23 -8.34 -8.18
N ASN A 26 -2.85 -7.42 -8.93
CA ASN A 26 -4.25 -7.51 -9.32
C ASN A 26 -4.52 -8.75 -10.19
N ALA A 27 -3.66 -9.04 -11.18
CA ALA A 27 -3.78 -10.22 -12.03
C ALA A 27 -3.58 -11.53 -11.27
N THR A 28 -2.69 -11.54 -10.28
CA THR A 28 -2.36 -12.74 -9.48
C THR A 28 -3.41 -13.02 -8.42
N ILE A 29 -3.78 -12.01 -7.63
CA ILE A 29 -4.71 -12.18 -6.50
C ILE A 29 -6.16 -12.16 -6.97
N GLN A 30 -6.47 -11.42 -8.04
CA GLN A 30 -7.83 -11.15 -8.53
C GLN A 30 -8.75 -10.72 -7.38
N PRO A 31 -8.42 -9.61 -6.68
CA PRO A 31 -9.18 -9.17 -5.53
C PRO A 31 -10.55 -8.60 -5.93
N ASP A 32 -11.50 -8.65 -5.00
CA ASP A 32 -12.79 -7.96 -5.14
C ASP A 32 -12.60 -6.44 -5.02
N HIS A 33 -11.63 -6.02 -4.18
CA HIS A 33 -11.24 -4.62 -4.03
C HIS A 33 -9.72 -4.45 -4.05
N PHE A 34 -9.24 -3.52 -4.88
CA PHE A 34 -7.85 -3.07 -4.90
C PHE A 34 -7.80 -1.60 -4.48
N TYR A 35 -7.20 -1.32 -3.33
CA TYR A 35 -7.08 0.04 -2.80
C TYR A 35 -5.67 0.60 -2.98
N PHE A 36 -5.57 1.77 -3.60
CA PHE A 36 -4.38 2.62 -3.50
C PHE A 36 -4.54 3.54 -2.29
N MET A 37 -3.52 3.55 -1.43
CA MET A 37 -3.59 4.26 -0.15
C MET A 37 -2.39 5.17 0.04
N PRO A 38 -2.49 6.45 -0.37
CA PRO A 38 -1.45 7.43 -0.08
C PRO A 38 -1.35 7.70 1.42
N SER A 39 -0.15 7.53 1.98
CA SER A 39 0.10 7.90 3.37
C SER A 39 0.15 9.42 3.55
N PHE A 40 -0.24 9.91 4.73
CA PHE A 40 0.03 11.30 5.12
C PHE A 40 1.51 11.47 5.44
N MET A 41 2.00 10.76 6.46
CA MET A 41 3.41 10.63 6.79
C MET A 41 3.73 9.15 6.98
N SER A 42 4.46 8.56 6.02
CA SER A 42 4.95 7.19 6.14
C SER A 42 5.90 7.08 7.35
N PRO A 43 5.63 6.17 8.30
CA PRO A 43 6.54 5.93 9.42
C PRO A 43 7.96 5.62 8.93
N LEU A 44 8.96 5.97 9.74
CA LEU A 44 10.39 5.69 9.49
C LEU A 44 10.99 6.42 8.27
N LYS A 45 10.28 7.35 7.63
CA LYS A 45 10.80 8.21 6.56
C LYS A 45 10.93 9.67 7.03
N LYS A 46 11.85 10.40 6.39
CA LYS A 46 11.90 11.87 6.47
C LYS A 46 10.88 12.46 5.48
N HIS A 47 10.35 13.63 5.80
CA HIS A 47 9.26 14.26 5.04
C HIS A 47 9.61 15.63 4.46
N ASP A 48 10.90 15.98 4.46
CA ASP A 48 11.40 17.32 4.10
C ASP A 48 11.14 17.67 2.62
N GLU A 49 10.91 16.67 1.76
CA GLU A 49 10.63 16.81 0.31
C GLU A 49 9.28 16.21 -0.10
N LEU A 50 8.31 16.16 0.82
CA LEU A 50 6.98 15.63 0.50
C LEU A 50 6.22 16.61 -0.39
N ILE A 51 5.81 16.16 -1.58
CA ILE A 51 4.87 16.89 -2.43
C ILE A 51 3.53 17.00 -1.69
N GLU A 52 2.89 18.17 -1.82
CA GLU A 52 1.55 18.43 -1.30
C GLU A 52 0.58 17.27 -1.58
N VAL A 53 -0.24 16.99 -0.57
CA VAL A 53 -1.19 15.86 -0.54
C VAL A 53 -2.07 15.86 -1.80
N GLU A 54 -2.56 17.03 -2.20
CA GLU A 54 -3.44 17.21 -3.35
C GLU A 54 -2.80 16.71 -4.64
N HIS A 55 -1.53 17.06 -4.89
CA HIS A 55 -0.83 16.60 -6.09
C HIS A 55 -0.61 15.09 -6.08
N ARG A 56 -0.24 14.51 -4.92
CA ARG A 56 -0.08 13.06 -4.80
C ARG A 56 -1.39 12.32 -5.07
N ILE A 57 -2.49 12.82 -4.52
CA ILE A 57 -3.83 12.30 -4.79
C ILE A 57 -4.16 12.35 -6.29
N GLN A 58 -3.92 13.48 -6.96
CA GLN A 58 -4.22 13.60 -8.39
C GLN A 58 -3.39 12.64 -9.24
N MET A 59 -2.09 12.49 -8.93
CA MET A 59 -1.25 11.54 -9.66
C MET A 59 -1.70 10.09 -9.46
N VAL A 60 -2.14 9.71 -8.25
CA VAL A 60 -2.70 8.37 -8.01
C VAL A 60 -4.01 8.16 -8.77
N LYS A 61 -4.88 9.18 -8.86
CA LYS A 61 -6.11 9.09 -9.67
C LYS A 61 -5.81 8.84 -11.15
N LEU A 62 -4.83 9.53 -11.71
CA LEU A 62 -4.40 9.33 -13.11
C LEU A 62 -3.90 7.89 -13.33
N VAL A 63 -3.16 7.34 -12.36
CA VAL A 63 -2.72 5.94 -12.42
C VAL A 63 -3.90 4.96 -12.37
N ILE A 64 -4.87 5.18 -11.48
CA ILE A 64 -6.08 4.33 -11.39
C ILE A 64 -6.86 4.37 -12.71
N GLU A 65 -7.02 5.56 -13.29
CA GLU A 65 -7.68 5.72 -14.60
C GLU A 65 -6.94 4.97 -15.71
N ASN A 66 -5.60 5.08 -15.76
CA ASN A 66 -4.76 4.39 -16.73
C ASN A 66 -4.83 2.86 -16.60
N LEU A 67 -4.82 2.34 -15.37
CA LEU A 67 -4.90 0.90 -15.10
C LEU A 67 -6.30 0.32 -15.36
N GLY A 68 -7.34 1.14 -15.31
CA GLY A 68 -8.74 0.70 -15.46
C GLY A 68 -9.28 -0.09 -14.26
N PHE A 69 -8.54 -0.14 -13.16
CA PHE A 69 -8.97 -0.77 -11.90
C PHE A 69 -8.37 -0.05 -10.70
N GLY A 70 -8.93 -0.35 -9.53
CA GLY A 70 -8.47 0.17 -8.25
C GLY A 70 -9.33 1.33 -7.74
N THR A 71 -9.19 1.62 -6.46
CA THR A 71 -9.95 2.67 -5.77
C THR A 71 -9.02 3.41 -4.82
N LEU A 72 -9.13 4.73 -4.80
CA LEU A 72 -8.37 5.57 -3.89
C LEU A 72 -9.01 5.55 -2.49
N ARG A 73 -8.22 5.21 -1.48
CA ARG A 73 -8.57 5.29 -0.04
C ARG A 73 -7.80 6.46 0.59
N LEU A 74 -8.50 7.36 1.28
CA LEU A 74 -7.93 8.60 1.84
C LEU A 74 -7.81 8.59 3.37
N ASP A 75 -8.05 7.46 4.01
CA ASP A 75 -8.16 7.27 5.45
C ASP A 75 -6.94 7.86 6.19
N GLU A 76 -5.74 7.61 5.66
CA GLU A 76 -4.50 8.10 6.25
C GLU A 76 -4.30 9.61 6.05
N ILE A 77 -4.73 10.13 4.89
CA ILE A 77 -4.71 11.56 4.58
C ILE A 77 -5.68 12.32 5.50
N GLU A 78 -6.89 11.79 5.68
CA GLU A 78 -7.94 12.40 6.49
C GLU A 78 -7.59 12.34 7.98
N ARG A 79 -7.03 11.21 8.44
CA ARG A 79 -6.55 11.04 9.83
C ARG A 79 -5.40 11.99 10.17
N LYS A 80 -4.57 12.34 9.18
CA LYS A 80 -3.33 13.13 9.34
C LYS A 80 -2.33 12.43 10.28
N GLY A 81 -1.17 13.05 10.49
CA GLY A 81 -0.14 12.51 11.39
C GLY A 81 0.56 11.27 10.83
N GLN A 82 1.16 10.48 11.70
CA GLN A 82 1.87 9.26 11.31
C GLN A 82 0.88 8.20 10.81
N SER A 83 1.17 7.64 9.65
CA SER A 83 0.32 6.68 8.96
C SER A 83 0.72 5.25 9.31
N TYR A 84 0.34 4.80 10.51
CA TYR A 84 0.58 3.42 10.93
C TYR A 84 -0.37 2.45 10.21
N THR A 85 0.21 1.49 9.50
CA THR A 85 -0.55 0.47 8.74
C THR A 85 -1.44 -0.38 9.63
N TYR A 86 -1.04 -0.66 10.87
CA TYR A 86 -1.86 -1.40 11.82
C TYR A 86 -3.22 -0.73 12.03
N ASP A 87 -3.22 0.57 12.35
CA ASP A 87 -4.46 1.32 12.60
C ASP A 87 -5.36 1.31 11.35
N THR A 88 -4.77 1.53 10.18
CA THR A 88 -5.54 1.59 8.93
C THR A 88 -6.14 0.23 8.57
N LEU A 89 -5.37 -0.85 8.63
CA LEU A 89 -5.88 -2.18 8.27
C LEU A 89 -6.81 -2.76 9.33
N LEU A 90 -6.68 -2.35 10.59
CA LEU A 90 -7.64 -2.70 11.63
C LEU A 90 -9.02 -2.08 11.33
N ASN A 91 -9.07 -0.81 10.89
CA ASN A 91 -10.32 -0.17 10.49
C ASN A 91 -10.96 -0.89 9.29
N ILE A 92 -10.18 -1.21 8.26
CA ILE A 92 -10.70 -1.96 7.09
C ILE A 92 -11.21 -3.35 7.51
N ARG A 93 -10.52 -4.01 8.44
CA ARG A 93 -10.98 -5.29 9.00
C ARG A 93 -12.31 -5.14 9.74
N GLN A 94 -12.53 -4.04 10.45
CA GLN A 94 -13.80 -3.78 11.14
C GLN A 94 -14.96 -3.51 10.15
N GLU A 95 -14.66 -2.86 9.03
CA GLU A 95 -15.62 -2.62 7.94
C GLU A 95 -15.99 -3.90 7.18
N SER A 96 -15.01 -4.80 6.97
CA SER A 96 -15.17 -6.10 6.33
C SER A 96 -14.60 -7.25 7.18
N PRO A 97 -15.30 -7.68 8.25
CA PRO A 97 -14.78 -8.67 9.21
C PRO A 97 -14.39 -10.03 8.62
N ASP A 98 -15.09 -10.43 7.55
CA ASP A 98 -14.88 -11.71 6.89
C ASP A 98 -13.93 -11.63 5.69
N ALA A 99 -13.39 -10.44 5.35
CA ALA A 99 -12.51 -10.30 4.20
C ALA A 99 -11.09 -10.81 4.49
N LYS A 100 -10.44 -11.37 3.46
CA LYS A 100 -8.99 -11.62 3.45
C LYS A 100 -8.28 -10.34 3.06
N LEU A 101 -7.49 -9.80 3.98
CA LEU A 101 -6.70 -8.61 3.76
C LEU A 101 -5.31 -8.96 3.25
N PHE A 102 -4.92 -8.34 2.15
CA PHE A 102 -3.60 -8.40 1.55
C PHE A 102 -2.97 -7.01 1.58
N PHE A 103 -1.73 -6.90 2.02
CA PHE A 103 -1.02 -5.63 2.04
C PHE A 103 0.27 -5.70 1.23
N VAL A 104 0.36 -4.87 0.19
CA VAL A 104 1.47 -4.89 -0.78
C VAL A 104 2.63 -4.04 -0.27
N ILE A 105 3.82 -4.65 -0.20
CA ILE A 105 5.06 -3.99 0.23
C ILE A 105 6.24 -4.37 -0.67
N GLY A 106 7.21 -3.47 -0.82
CA GLY A 106 8.48 -3.77 -1.48
C GLY A 106 9.49 -4.47 -0.57
N THR A 107 10.55 -5.03 -1.16
CA THR A 107 11.68 -5.64 -0.42
C THR A 107 12.26 -4.70 0.65
N ASP A 108 12.41 -3.41 0.33
CA ASP A 108 12.91 -2.38 1.26
C ASP A 108 12.06 -2.24 2.52
N GLN A 109 10.74 -2.40 2.40
CA GLN A 109 9.83 -2.36 3.55
C GLN A 109 9.82 -3.68 4.31
N TYR A 110 9.96 -4.80 3.60
CA TYR A 110 10.03 -6.12 4.20
C TYR A 110 11.26 -6.27 5.12
N GLU A 111 12.41 -5.75 4.72
CA GLU A 111 13.66 -5.78 5.51
C GLU A 111 13.57 -5.04 6.85
N GLN A 112 12.66 -4.07 6.97
CA GLN A 112 12.43 -3.29 8.19
C GLN A 112 11.05 -3.56 8.81
N LEU A 113 10.38 -4.65 8.42
CA LEU A 113 9.02 -4.94 8.82
C LEU A 113 8.89 -5.17 10.34
N ASP A 114 9.94 -5.68 10.98
CA ASP A 114 10.07 -5.84 12.43
C ASP A 114 9.95 -4.52 13.21
N ARG A 115 10.23 -3.38 12.56
CA ARG A 115 10.16 -2.03 13.15
C ARG A 115 8.77 -1.39 13.01
N TRP A 116 7.82 -2.08 12.37
CA TRP A 116 6.48 -1.54 12.17
C TRP A 116 5.70 -1.57 13.48
N TYR A 117 4.93 -0.50 13.71
CA TYR A 117 4.05 -0.40 14.87
C TYR A 117 3.07 -1.58 14.91
N GLU A 118 3.00 -2.27 16.05
CA GLU A 118 2.13 -3.43 16.28
C GLU A 118 2.26 -4.54 15.23
N ILE A 119 3.48 -4.80 14.73
CA ILE A 119 3.71 -5.75 13.64
C ILE A 119 3.22 -7.18 13.93
N ASP A 120 3.36 -7.67 15.16
CA ASP A 120 2.94 -9.04 15.49
C ASP A 120 1.42 -9.20 15.42
N ALA A 121 0.68 -8.20 15.91
CA ALA A 121 -0.76 -8.13 15.75
C ALA A 121 -1.14 -7.97 14.27
N LEU A 122 -0.44 -7.10 13.53
CA LEU A 122 -0.69 -6.88 12.11
C LEU A 122 -0.55 -8.17 11.28
N LYS A 123 0.50 -8.96 11.52
CA LYS A 123 0.74 -10.26 10.87
C LYS A 123 -0.35 -11.29 11.18
N SER A 124 -1.08 -11.16 12.29
CA SER A 124 -2.11 -12.13 12.65
C SER A 124 -3.37 -12.03 11.79
N PHE A 125 -3.57 -10.94 11.06
CA PHE A 125 -4.79 -10.72 10.28
C PHE A 125 -4.58 -10.20 8.85
N VAL A 126 -3.32 -9.99 8.43
CA VAL A 126 -2.97 -9.53 7.08
C VAL A 126 -2.01 -10.52 6.42
N THR A 127 -2.25 -10.76 5.13
CA THR A 127 -1.28 -11.45 4.27
C THR A 127 -0.41 -10.41 3.57
N PHE A 128 0.89 -10.36 3.90
CA PHE A 128 1.82 -9.48 3.20
C PHE A 128 2.13 -10.02 1.80
N VAL A 129 2.03 -9.16 0.80
CA VAL A 129 2.40 -9.42 -0.59
C VAL A 129 3.69 -8.66 -0.86
N VAL A 130 4.81 -9.39 -0.81
CA VAL A 130 6.14 -8.80 -0.99
C VAL A 130 6.52 -8.84 -2.45
N VAL A 131 6.75 -7.67 -3.04
CA VAL A 131 7.23 -7.54 -4.42
C VAL A 131 8.71 -7.21 -4.44
N ASN A 132 9.45 -7.85 -5.35
CA ASN A 132 10.88 -7.62 -5.46
C ASN A 132 11.15 -6.20 -5.96
N ARG A 133 11.76 -5.37 -5.11
CA ARG A 133 12.32 -4.06 -5.47
C ARG A 133 13.84 -4.14 -5.30
N GLY A 134 14.52 -4.53 -6.37
CA GLY A 134 15.97 -4.71 -6.40
C GLY A 134 16.46 -5.09 -7.80
N ALA A 135 17.77 -4.97 -8.05
CA ALA A 135 18.35 -5.40 -9.31
C ALA A 135 18.11 -6.91 -9.52
N VAL A 136 17.78 -7.31 -10.75
CA VAL A 136 17.87 -8.70 -11.17
C VAL A 136 19.34 -9.11 -10.98
N ILE A 137 19.64 -9.89 -9.93
CA ILE A 137 20.91 -10.62 -9.89
C ILE A 137 20.73 -11.75 -10.90
N GLN A 138 21.19 -11.50 -12.13
CA GLN A 138 21.37 -12.55 -13.11
C GLN A 138 22.48 -13.44 -12.56
N SER A 139 22.12 -14.61 -12.01
CA SER A 139 23.09 -15.68 -11.80
C SER A 139 23.25 -16.38 -13.15
N ASP A 140 24.46 -16.29 -13.71
CA ASP A 140 24.90 -17.12 -14.84
C ASP A 140 24.78 -18.63 -14.55
#